data_AF-G0URJ6-F1
#
_entry.id   AF-G0URJ6-F1
#
_cell.length_a   1.000
_cell.length_b   1.000
_cell.length_c   1.000
_cell.angle_alpha   90.00
_cell.angle_beta   90.00
_cell.angle_gamma   90.00
#
_symmetry.space_group_name_H-M   'P 1'
#
loop_
_entity.id
_entity.type
_entity.pdbx_description
1 polymer ?
#
loop_
_entity_poly.entity_id
_entity_poly.type
_entity_poly.pdbx_seq_one_letter_code
_entity_poly.pdbx_strand_id
1 'polypeptide(L)'
;MFHLTSGCSMLQPSAKYRRGEACVNFQRSRVCPTAVRAYRFMSEDVSSQMDLCSTVLRVPPAGLIGAPPTARGAEEEAHQPLMLITWEDTTPAEIAMSLLDKVRRDVDLTFASTESETNATLEKSDSVNKAEVSEDGMNHGGKSSTAVYIIKLSAGYVGVEGKATLSLITCVELRQVVSGEPYVFPSRRAGMPNVDVPISTLSYRLGDPIFFTCKRLR
;
A
#
# COMPACT_ATOMS: atom_id res chain seq x y z
N MET A 1 -31.37 -66.79 10.71
CA MET A 1 -30.54 -65.66 10.25
C MET A 1 -31.41 -64.41 10.40
N PHE A 2 -31.26 -63.70 11.52
CA PHE A 2 -32.18 -62.65 11.94
C PHE A 2 -31.71 -61.29 11.40
N HIS A 3 -32.52 -60.66 10.56
CA HIS A 3 -32.42 -59.23 10.28
C HIS A 3 -33.68 -58.55 10.83
N LEU A 4 -33.51 -57.79 11.90
CA LEU A 4 -34.50 -56.84 12.42
C LEU A 4 -33.85 -55.45 12.46
N THR A 5 -34.46 -54.55 11.71
CA THR A 5 -34.72 -53.11 11.98
C THR A 5 -33.60 -52.26 12.58
N SER A 6 -33.25 -51.17 11.90
CA SER A 6 -33.34 -49.85 12.53
C SER A 6 -33.37 -48.75 11.47
N GLY A 7 -34.50 -48.05 11.40
CA GLY A 7 -34.58 -46.76 10.76
C GLY A 7 -33.77 -45.76 11.59
N CYS A 8 -32.74 -45.20 10.98
CA CYS A 8 -32.10 -43.99 11.46
C CYS A 8 -32.24 -42.94 10.36
N SER A 9 -33.25 -42.08 10.52
CA SER A 9 -33.34 -40.79 9.84
C SER A 9 -32.11 -39.97 10.25
N MET A 10 -31.04 -40.08 9.48
CA MET A 10 -29.92 -39.14 9.56
C MET A 10 -30.41 -37.83 8.95
N LEU A 11 -30.88 -36.94 9.83
CA LEU A 11 -31.03 -35.52 9.56
C LEU A 11 -29.78 -35.05 8.81
N GLN A 12 -29.94 -34.65 7.54
CA GLN A 12 -28.90 -33.91 6.84
C GLN A 12 -28.51 -32.72 7.72
N PRO A 13 -27.23 -32.52 8.02
CA PRO A 13 -26.84 -31.31 8.72
C PRO A 13 -27.25 -30.14 7.83
N SER A 14 -28.00 -29.19 8.39
CA SER A 14 -28.39 -27.98 7.69
C SER A 14 -27.12 -27.38 7.09
N ALA A 15 -27.14 -27.13 5.79
CA ALA A 15 -26.12 -26.36 5.13
C ALA A 15 -26.13 -24.98 5.80
N LYS A 16 -25.28 -24.81 6.82
CA LYS A 16 -24.88 -23.49 7.29
C LYS A 16 -24.25 -22.84 6.07
N TYR A 17 -25.04 -22.01 5.39
CA TYR A 17 -24.57 -21.10 4.36
C TYR A 17 -23.30 -20.43 4.88
N ARG A 18 -22.14 -20.84 4.38
CA ARG A 18 -20.90 -20.10 4.57
C ARG A 18 -21.09 -18.80 3.83
N ARG A 19 -21.12 -17.69 4.57
CA ARG A 19 -20.98 -16.33 4.06
C ARG A 19 -19.69 -16.28 3.21
N GLY A 20 -19.85 -16.34 1.88
CA GLY A 20 -18.73 -16.50 0.95
C GLY A 20 -19.11 -16.82 -0.51
N GLU A 21 -20.31 -16.45 -0.98
CA GLU A 21 -20.67 -16.42 -2.41
C GLU A 21 -20.63 -14.94 -2.85
N ALA A 22 -19.89 -14.51 -3.87
CA ALA A 22 -19.44 -15.18 -5.07
C ALA A 22 -17.94 -15.02 -5.31
N CYS A 23 -17.21 -16.13 -5.46
CA CYS A 23 -15.97 -16.11 -6.23
C CYS A 23 -16.39 -16.31 -7.69
N VAL A 24 -16.62 -15.20 -8.40
CA VAL A 24 -16.72 -15.27 -9.86
C VAL A 24 -15.35 -15.73 -10.32
N ASN A 25 -15.25 -16.96 -10.83
CA ASN A 25 -13.98 -17.52 -11.31
C ASN A 25 -13.51 -16.74 -12.55
N PHE A 26 -12.77 -15.65 -12.33
CA PHE A 26 -12.15 -14.89 -13.41
C PHE A 26 -10.99 -15.70 -14.01
N GLN A 27 -11.19 -16.18 -15.23
CA GLN A 27 -10.10 -16.79 -16.00
C GLN A 27 -9.28 -15.70 -16.67
N ARG A 28 -8.27 -15.17 -15.96
CA ARG A 28 -7.35 -14.13 -16.48
C ARG A 28 -6.75 -14.46 -17.85
N SER A 29 -6.60 -15.74 -18.18
CA SER A 29 -6.10 -16.21 -19.48
C SER A 29 -7.05 -15.96 -20.66
N ARG A 30 -8.31 -15.63 -20.40
CA ARG A 30 -9.35 -15.37 -21.43
C ARG A 30 -9.77 -13.91 -21.51
N VAL A 31 -9.21 -13.05 -20.67
CA VAL A 31 -9.58 -11.63 -20.56
C VAL A 31 -8.32 -10.79 -20.72
N CYS A 32 -8.38 -9.80 -21.61
CA CYS A 32 -7.28 -8.86 -21.79
C CYS A 32 -7.06 -8.06 -20.49
N PRO A 33 -5.80 -7.95 -20.01
CA PRO A 33 -5.53 -7.11 -18.85
C PRO A 33 -5.64 -5.62 -19.20
N THR A 34 -5.83 -4.82 -18.15
CA THR A 34 -5.77 -3.36 -18.19
C THR A 34 -4.42 -2.88 -17.66
N ALA A 35 -3.75 -2.05 -18.44
CA ALA A 35 -2.54 -1.36 -18.01
C ALA A 35 -2.91 -0.12 -17.18
N VAL A 36 -2.41 -0.06 -15.95
CA VAL A 36 -2.65 1.04 -15.00
C VAL A 36 -1.32 1.74 -14.71
N ARG A 37 -1.34 3.07 -14.73
CA ARG A 37 -0.19 3.91 -14.34
C ARG A 37 -0.26 4.16 -12.84
N ALA A 38 0.82 3.86 -12.13
CA ALA A 38 0.96 4.15 -10.71
C ALA A 38 2.03 5.22 -10.46
N TYR A 39 1.67 6.25 -9.71
CA TYR A 39 2.52 7.40 -9.40
C TYR A 39 2.83 7.41 -7.90
N ARG A 40 4.12 7.40 -7.55
CA ARG A 40 4.56 7.48 -6.16
C ARG A 40 4.61 8.93 -5.72
N PHE A 41 4.03 9.22 -4.56
CA PHE A 41 4.27 10.47 -3.84
C PHE A 41 5.57 10.35 -3.04
N MET A 42 6.47 11.32 -3.20
CA MET A 42 7.70 11.41 -2.41
C MET A 42 7.51 12.18 -1.11
N SER A 43 6.45 13.00 -1.03
CA SER A 43 6.09 13.79 0.14
C SER A 43 4.72 13.39 0.67
N GLU A 44 4.51 13.56 1.98
CA GLU A 44 3.19 13.49 2.62
C GLU A 44 2.46 14.83 2.63
N ASP A 45 3.12 15.90 2.19
CA ASP A 45 2.47 17.20 2.03
C ASP A 45 1.33 17.12 1.01
N VAL A 46 0.15 17.52 1.45
CA VAL A 46 -1.08 17.46 0.65
C VAL A 46 -0.96 18.34 -0.59
N SER A 47 -0.32 19.50 -0.49
CA SER A 47 -0.17 20.43 -1.63
C SER A 47 0.64 19.78 -2.74
N SER A 48 1.81 19.22 -2.39
CA SER A 48 2.67 18.48 -3.31
C SER A 48 1.95 17.29 -3.97
N GLN A 49 1.13 16.56 -3.20
CA GLN A 49 0.34 15.44 -3.73
C GLN A 49 -0.74 15.92 -4.71
N MET A 50 -1.41 17.02 -4.39
CA MET A 50 -2.41 17.64 -5.25
C MET A 50 -1.80 18.20 -6.54
N ASP A 51 -0.61 18.79 -6.47
CA ASP A 51 0.12 19.29 -7.64
C ASP A 51 0.48 18.15 -8.59
N LEU A 52 1.01 17.03 -8.08
CA LEU A 52 1.28 15.85 -8.91
C LEU A 52 -0.01 15.28 -9.52
N CYS A 53 -1.08 15.17 -8.72
CA CYS A 53 -2.38 14.69 -9.19
C CYS A 53 -2.93 15.57 -10.33
N SER A 54 -2.90 16.89 -10.13
CA SER A 54 -3.33 17.89 -11.10
C SER A 54 -2.55 17.79 -12.40
N THR A 55 -1.23 17.59 -12.30
CA THR A 55 -0.32 17.41 -13.45
C THR A 55 -0.65 16.15 -14.24
N VAL A 56 -0.82 15.00 -13.55
CA VAL A 56 -1.15 13.72 -14.19
C VAL A 56 -2.52 13.74 -14.84
N LEU A 57 -3.52 14.36 -14.20
CA LEU A 57 -4.88 14.48 -14.71
C LEU A 57 -5.03 15.61 -15.74
N ARG A 58 -4.02 16.47 -15.90
CA ARG A 58 -4.01 17.65 -16.79
C ARG A 58 -5.15 18.62 -16.51
N VAL A 59 -5.43 18.86 -15.23
CA VAL A 59 -6.43 19.82 -14.76
C VAL A 59 -5.87 20.63 -13.59
N PRO A 60 -6.42 21.82 -13.27
CA PRO A 60 -5.97 22.59 -12.11
C PRO A 60 -6.22 21.87 -10.77
N PRO A 61 -5.41 22.12 -9.73
CA PRO A 61 -5.65 21.56 -8.40
C PRO A 61 -6.88 22.17 -7.72
N ALA A 62 -7.58 21.38 -6.89
CA ALA A 62 -8.64 21.89 -6.03
C ALA A 62 -8.06 22.75 -4.88
N GLY A 63 -8.38 24.05 -4.85
CA GLY A 63 -8.10 24.91 -3.70
C GLY A 63 -7.13 26.08 -3.92
N LEU A 64 -6.50 26.20 -5.10
CA LEU A 64 -5.65 27.34 -5.43
C LEU A 64 -6.32 28.24 -6.48
N ILE A 65 -6.68 29.46 -6.07
CA ILE A 65 -7.14 30.52 -6.97
C ILE A 65 -5.89 31.16 -7.56
N GLY A 66 -5.53 30.80 -8.79
CA GLY A 66 -4.45 31.47 -9.52
C GLY A 66 -3.84 30.64 -10.64
N ALA A 67 -4.09 31.09 -11.87
CA ALA A 67 -3.49 30.70 -13.17
C ALA A 67 -3.45 29.19 -13.52
N PRO A 68 -3.76 28.82 -14.79
CA PRO A 68 -3.53 27.46 -15.25
C PRO A 68 -2.03 27.13 -15.16
N PRO A 69 -1.65 25.91 -14.72
CA PRO A 69 -0.25 25.51 -14.75
C PRO A 69 0.22 25.56 -16.21
N THR A 70 1.21 26.40 -16.47
CA THR A 70 1.87 26.51 -17.77
C THR A 70 2.49 25.15 -18.10
N ALA A 71 1.81 24.38 -18.95
CA ALA A 71 2.07 22.97 -19.23
C ALA A 71 3.36 22.68 -20.03
N ARG A 72 4.46 23.40 -19.80
CA ARG A 72 5.68 23.29 -20.64
C ARG A 72 7.02 23.18 -19.90
N GLY A 73 7.05 23.08 -18.57
CA GLY A 73 8.32 23.03 -17.82
C GLY A 73 8.43 21.97 -16.72
N ALA A 74 7.38 21.20 -16.45
CA ALA A 74 7.34 20.22 -15.35
C ALA A 74 7.23 18.76 -15.85
N GLU A 75 7.49 18.50 -17.14
CA GLU A 75 7.52 17.14 -17.68
C GLU A 75 8.82 16.40 -17.34
N GLU A 76 9.89 17.12 -16.96
CA GLU A 76 11.24 16.53 -16.79
C GLU A 76 11.52 16.06 -15.34
N GLU A 77 10.79 16.58 -14.36
CA GLU A 77 10.83 16.09 -12.96
C GLU A 77 9.59 15.25 -12.60
N ALA A 78 8.75 14.95 -13.59
CA ALA A 78 7.57 14.12 -13.43
C ALA A 78 7.99 12.65 -13.27
N HIS A 79 7.90 12.14 -12.04
CA HIS A 79 8.16 10.75 -11.67
C HIS A 79 7.67 9.75 -12.72
N GLN A 80 8.60 8.96 -13.27
CA GLN A 80 8.28 7.95 -14.27
C GLN A 80 7.22 6.99 -13.70
N PRO A 81 6.04 6.86 -14.34
CA PRO A 81 4.97 6.04 -13.80
C PRO A 81 5.38 4.57 -13.77
N LEU A 82 5.02 3.89 -12.70
CA LEU A 82 5.14 2.44 -12.62
C LEU A 82 3.95 1.82 -13.34
N MET A 83 4.22 1.06 -14.40
CA MET A 83 3.16 0.34 -15.12
C MET A 83 2.75 -0.92 -14.36
N LEU A 84 1.46 -1.05 -14.08
CA LEU A 84 0.84 -2.23 -13.49
C LEU A 84 -0.07 -2.91 -14.51
N ILE A 85 -0.08 -4.23 -14.52
CA ILE A 85 -1.00 -5.04 -15.32
C ILE A 85 -2.05 -5.59 -14.36
N THR A 86 -3.31 -5.24 -14.61
CA THR A 86 -4.42 -5.49 -13.69
C THR A 86 -5.59 -6.14 -14.42
N TRP A 87 -6.35 -6.94 -13.70
CA TRP A 87 -7.61 -7.54 -14.14
C TRP A 87 -8.74 -7.07 -13.22
N GLU A 88 -9.99 -7.37 -13.57
CA GLU A 88 -11.15 -7.00 -12.76
C GLU A 88 -11.14 -7.63 -11.36
N ASP A 89 -10.47 -8.78 -11.21
CA ASP A 89 -10.29 -9.50 -9.96
C ASP A 89 -9.00 -9.12 -9.20
N THR A 90 -8.17 -8.22 -9.75
CA THR A 90 -6.93 -7.80 -9.09
C THR A 90 -7.22 -7.13 -7.76
N THR A 91 -6.52 -7.55 -6.71
CA THR A 91 -6.76 -7.06 -5.34
C THR A 91 -5.81 -5.92 -4.97
N PRO A 92 -6.18 -5.06 -4.01
CA PRO A 92 -5.24 -4.07 -3.46
C PRO A 92 -3.97 -4.68 -2.89
N ALA A 93 -4.03 -5.89 -2.32
CA ALA A 93 -2.85 -6.61 -1.85
C ALA A 93 -1.89 -6.95 -3.00
N GLU A 94 -2.38 -7.47 -4.13
CA GLU A 94 -1.57 -7.74 -5.32
C GLU A 94 -0.89 -6.46 -5.86
N ILE A 95 -1.64 -5.36 -5.91
CA ILE A 95 -1.13 -4.06 -6.33
C ILE A 95 -0.04 -3.56 -5.37
N ALA A 96 -0.30 -3.59 -4.07
CA ALA A 96 0.65 -3.14 -3.06
C ALA A 96 1.95 -3.95 -3.06
N MET A 97 1.87 -5.28 -3.20
CA MET A 97 3.06 -6.13 -3.32
C MET A 97 3.86 -5.79 -4.58
N SER A 98 3.19 -5.61 -5.72
CA SER A 98 3.84 -5.23 -6.99
C SER A 98 4.49 -3.85 -6.93
N LEU A 99 3.87 -2.90 -6.23
CA LEU A 99 4.43 -1.57 -6.03
C LEU A 99 5.62 -1.60 -5.08
N LEU A 100 5.51 -2.33 -3.96
CA LEU A 100 6.60 -2.47 -3.00
C LEU A 100 7.84 -3.05 -3.67
N ASP A 101 7.70 -4.13 -4.44
CA ASP A 101 8.82 -4.76 -5.15
C ASP A 101 9.65 -3.75 -5.95
N LYS A 102 8.98 -2.80 -6.61
CA LYS A 102 9.61 -1.76 -7.41
C LYS A 102 10.29 -0.66 -6.60
N VAL A 103 9.76 -0.31 -5.43
CA VAL A 103 10.21 0.87 -4.66
C VAL A 103 10.91 0.53 -3.34
N ARG A 104 10.96 -0.76 -2.97
CA ARG A 104 11.41 -1.21 -1.65
C ARG A 104 12.80 -0.72 -1.30
N ARG A 105 13.74 -0.85 -2.23
CA ARG A 105 15.14 -0.43 -2.01
C ARG A 105 15.20 1.05 -1.61
N ASP A 106 14.50 1.90 -2.34
CA ASP A 106 14.46 3.33 -2.08
C ASP A 106 13.82 3.62 -0.72
N VAL A 107 12.73 2.93 -0.40
CA VAL A 107 12.02 3.07 0.89
C VAL A 107 12.91 2.63 2.06
N ASP A 108 13.63 1.51 1.91
CA ASP A 108 14.57 1.01 2.92
C ASP A 108 15.74 1.96 3.13
N LEU A 109 16.27 2.54 2.04
CA LEU A 109 17.32 3.56 2.11
C LEU A 109 16.84 4.82 2.84
N THR A 110 15.67 5.35 2.47
CA THR A 110 15.09 6.52 3.15
C THR A 110 14.89 6.25 4.64
N PHE A 111 14.40 5.06 4.99
CA PHE A 111 14.20 4.65 6.39
C PHE A 111 15.52 4.62 7.17
N ALA A 112 16.57 3.99 6.61
CA ALA A 112 17.88 3.92 7.24
C ALA A 112 18.52 5.31 7.45
N SER A 113 18.35 6.22 6.48
CA SER A 113 18.79 7.61 6.61
C SER A 113 18.09 8.34 7.75
N THR A 114 16.76 8.20 7.85
CA THR A 114 15.98 8.83 8.94
C THR A 114 16.29 8.25 10.32
N GLU A 115 16.50 6.93 10.44
CA GLU A 115 16.95 6.33 11.70
C GLU A 115 18.34 6.83 12.12
N SER A 116 19.25 7.02 11.16
CA SER A 116 20.60 7.54 11.46
C SER A 116 20.57 8.99 11.97
N GLU A 117 19.75 9.85 11.35
CA GLU A 117 19.58 11.26 11.75
C GLU A 117 18.93 11.41 13.14
N THR A 118 17.91 10.59 13.41
CA THR A 118 17.22 10.60 14.71
C THR A 118 18.15 10.13 15.84
N ASN A 119 18.94 9.08 15.60
CA ASN A 119 19.94 8.60 16.58
C ASN A 119 21.06 9.64 16.81
N ALA A 120 21.57 10.28 15.76
CA ALA A 120 22.60 11.33 15.89
C ALA A 120 22.12 12.57 16.65
N THR A 121 20.82 12.86 16.61
CA THR A 121 20.21 13.97 17.37
C THR A 121 20.02 13.63 18.85
N LEU A 122 19.71 12.38 19.17
CA LEU A 122 19.63 11.90 20.55
C LEU A 122 21.02 11.89 21.23
N GLU A 123 22.06 11.43 20.54
CA GLU A 123 23.43 11.41 21.12
C GLU A 123 24.01 12.81 21.39
N LYS A 124 23.58 13.83 20.62
CA LYS A 124 23.95 15.23 20.87
C LYS A 124 23.22 15.87 22.07
N SER A 125 22.16 15.23 22.55
CA SER A 125 21.35 15.71 23.68
C SER A 125 21.87 15.20 25.03
N ASP A 126 22.61 14.09 25.03
CA ASP A 126 23.11 13.43 26.25
C ASP A 126 24.56 13.77 26.61
N SER A 127 25.26 14.62 25.86
CA SER A 127 26.68 14.90 26.05
C SER A 127 27.03 15.98 27.10
N VAL A 128 26.14 16.31 28.04
CA VAL A 128 26.41 17.35 29.08
C VAL A 128 26.75 16.78 30.46
N ASN A 129 26.58 15.49 30.75
CA ASN A 129 26.97 14.96 32.07
C ASN A 129 27.40 13.48 32.06
N LYS A 130 28.71 13.20 31.89
CA LYS A 130 29.54 12.42 32.82
C LYS A 130 30.87 11.99 32.19
N ALA A 131 31.93 12.27 32.94
CA ALA A 131 33.24 11.67 32.79
C ALA A 131 33.27 10.24 33.37
N GLU A 132 34.06 9.39 32.72
CA GLU A 132 34.77 8.17 33.16
C GLU A 132 33.98 7.01 33.82
N VAL A 133 34.03 5.82 33.18
CA VAL A 133 34.84 4.64 33.59
C VAL A 133 34.58 3.50 32.59
N SER A 134 35.66 2.82 32.23
CA SER A 134 35.78 1.69 31.30
C SER A 134 34.99 0.43 31.70
N GLU A 135 34.63 -0.38 30.69
CA GLU A 135 34.88 -1.83 30.56
C GLU A 135 33.74 -2.58 29.85
N ASP A 136 34.12 -3.27 28.78
CA ASP A 136 33.64 -4.58 28.34
C ASP A 136 32.12 -4.83 28.43
N GLY A 137 31.38 -4.21 27.51
CA GLY A 137 29.97 -4.48 27.26
C GLY A 137 29.78 -4.96 25.84
N MET A 138 29.81 -6.28 25.64
CA MET A 138 29.12 -6.93 24.52
C MET A 138 27.66 -6.46 24.50
N ASN A 139 27.36 -5.39 23.78
CA ASN A 139 25.99 -4.99 23.51
C ASN A 139 25.40 -5.93 22.46
N HIS A 140 24.92 -7.06 22.98
CA HIS A 140 24.04 -7.98 22.32
C HIS A 140 22.89 -7.24 21.62
N GLY A 141 22.82 -7.46 20.31
CA GLY A 141 21.57 -7.65 19.61
C GLY A 141 20.79 -6.37 19.36
N GLY A 142 21.19 -5.65 18.31
CA GLY A 142 20.22 -4.89 17.53
C GLY A 142 19.05 -5.82 17.25
N LYS A 143 17.92 -5.59 17.94
CA LYS A 143 16.72 -6.42 17.81
C LYS A 143 16.40 -6.44 16.34
N SER A 144 16.61 -7.60 15.72
CA SER A 144 16.35 -7.87 14.31
C SER A 144 14.85 -7.73 14.08
N SER A 145 14.39 -6.49 13.99
CA SER A 145 12.97 -6.17 13.96
C SER A 145 12.49 -6.40 12.54
N THR A 146 11.48 -7.24 12.41
CA THR A 146 10.88 -7.55 11.12
C THR A 146 10.29 -6.30 10.50
N ALA A 147 10.61 -6.06 9.23
CA ALA A 147 10.18 -4.86 8.53
C ALA A 147 8.66 -4.78 8.40
N VAL A 148 8.13 -3.55 8.50
CA VAL A 148 6.70 -3.28 8.28
C VAL A 148 6.55 -2.13 7.30
N TYR A 149 5.86 -2.38 6.19
CA TYR A 149 5.59 -1.40 5.15
C TYR A 149 4.11 -1.02 5.16
N ILE A 150 3.83 0.27 5.00
CA ILE A 150 2.49 0.82 4.80
C ILE A 150 2.42 1.46 3.42
N ILE A 151 1.45 1.01 2.63
CA ILE A 151 1.19 1.52 1.29
C ILE A 151 -0.22 2.07 1.26
N LYS A 152 -0.35 3.40 1.07
CA LYS A 152 -1.65 4.04 0.89
C LYS A 152 -1.91 4.16 -0.60
N LEU A 153 -3.01 3.59 -1.07
CA LEU A 153 -3.45 3.66 -2.45
C LEU A 153 -4.56 4.69 -2.57
N SER A 154 -4.40 5.63 -3.50
CA SER A 154 -5.34 6.70 -3.78
C SER A 154 -5.67 6.75 -5.27
N ALA A 155 -6.86 7.20 -5.61
CA ALA A 155 -7.29 7.47 -6.97
C ALA A 155 -7.42 8.99 -7.17
N GLY A 156 -6.97 9.47 -8.33
CA GLY A 156 -7.18 10.85 -8.74
C GLY A 156 -8.46 10.99 -9.54
N TYR A 157 -9.27 11.99 -9.22
CA TYR A 157 -10.53 12.29 -9.88
C TYR A 157 -10.60 13.75 -10.31
N VAL A 158 -11.30 14.00 -11.42
CA VAL A 158 -11.68 15.36 -11.82
C VAL A 158 -13.07 15.62 -11.26
N GLY A 159 -13.18 16.56 -10.33
CA GLY A 159 -14.46 16.98 -9.77
C GLY A 159 -15.33 17.71 -10.78
N VAL A 160 -16.59 17.97 -10.42
CA VAL A 160 -17.55 18.70 -11.27
C VAL A 160 -17.10 20.12 -11.62
N GLU A 161 -16.23 20.70 -10.79
CA GLU A 161 -15.61 22.02 -11.02
C GLU A 161 -14.44 21.97 -12.02
N GLY A 162 -14.13 20.80 -12.57
CA GLY A 162 -12.97 20.61 -13.44
C GLY A 162 -11.63 20.63 -12.70
N LYS A 163 -11.62 20.40 -11.38
CA LYS A 163 -10.41 20.41 -10.54
C LYS A 163 -9.99 18.99 -10.14
N ALA A 164 -8.70 18.75 -10.02
CA ALA A 164 -8.16 17.51 -9.50
C ALA A 164 -8.50 17.35 -8.02
N THR A 165 -8.83 16.11 -7.64
CA THR A 165 -9.10 15.66 -6.27
C THR A 165 -8.46 14.29 -6.07
N LEU A 166 -8.03 13.99 -4.85
CA LEU A 166 -7.52 12.67 -4.47
C LEU A 166 -8.49 12.01 -3.51
N SER A 167 -8.78 10.73 -3.72
CA SER A 167 -9.58 9.92 -2.81
C SER A 167 -8.80 8.67 -2.42
N LEU A 168 -8.81 8.33 -1.13
CA LEU A 168 -8.18 7.12 -0.62
C LEU A 168 -8.99 5.91 -1.08
N ILE A 169 -8.33 4.96 -1.75
CA ILE A 169 -8.90 3.66 -2.10
C ILE A 169 -8.81 2.75 -0.87
N THR A 170 -7.59 2.53 -0.38
CA THR A 170 -7.32 1.69 0.79
C THR A 170 -5.88 1.89 1.29
N CYS A 171 -5.58 1.31 2.46
CA CYS A 171 -4.26 1.26 3.06
C CYS A 171 -3.87 -0.20 3.27
N VAL A 172 -2.78 -0.63 2.64
CA VAL A 172 -2.26 -2.00 2.74
C VAL A 172 -1.03 -2.00 3.63
N GLU A 173 -1.06 -2.84 4.66
CA GLU A 173 0.10 -3.12 5.50
C GLU A 173 0.74 -4.43 5.04
N LEU A 174 2.04 -4.41 4.77
CA LEU A 174 2.84 -5.58 4.45
C LEU A 174 3.86 -5.81 5.57
N ARG A 175 3.87 -7.01 6.16
CA ARG A 175 4.79 -7.37 7.24
C ARG A 175 5.76 -8.45 6.79
N GLN A 176 7.03 -8.22 7.06
CA GLN A 176 8.03 -9.27 7.06
C GLN A 176 7.75 -10.20 8.25
N VAL A 177 7.78 -11.52 8.03
CA VAL A 177 7.52 -12.50 9.09
C VAL A 177 8.84 -13.04 9.66
N VAL A 178 9.85 -13.18 8.80
CA VAL A 178 11.17 -13.69 9.16
C VAL A 178 12.19 -12.58 8.92
N SER A 179 12.93 -12.20 9.96
CA SER A 179 13.93 -11.15 9.82
C SER A 179 15.07 -11.58 8.88
N GLY A 180 15.61 -10.62 8.12
CA GLY A 180 16.61 -10.88 7.08
C GLY A 180 16.03 -11.40 5.75
N GLU A 181 14.82 -11.95 5.74
CA GLU A 181 14.18 -12.47 4.52
C GLU A 181 13.41 -11.40 3.76
N PRO A 182 13.46 -11.35 2.41
CA PRO A 182 12.74 -10.33 1.67
C PRO A 182 11.21 -10.53 1.74
N TYR A 183 10.69 -11.70 2.07
CA TYR A 183 9.25 -11.95 1.95
C TYR A 183 8.42 -11.14 2.94
N VAL A 184 7.40 -10.46 2.41
CA VAL A 184 6.41 -9.72 3.18
C VAL A 184 5.00 -10.18 2.82
N PHE A 185 4.09 -10.10 3.77
CA PHE A 185 2.72 -10.58 3.62
C PHE A 185 1.71 -9.51 4.00
N PRO A 186 0.58 -9.40 3.27
CA PRO A 186 -0.54 -8.56 3.67
C PRO A 186 -1.05 -8.89 5.08
N SER A 187 -1.16 -7.85 5.90
CA SER A 187 -1.69 -7.91 7.26
C SER A 187 -3.08 -7.28 7.29
N ARG A 188 -4.07 -8.01 7.81
CA ARG A 188 -5.42 -7.47 8.01
C ARG A 188 -5.45 -6.59 9.25
N ARG A 189 -5.83 -5.32 9.07
CA ARG A 189 -6.15 -4.41 10.19
C ARG A 189 -7.66 -4.32 10.40
N ALA A 190 -8.09 -4.32 11.65
CA ALA A 190 -9.48 -4.05 11.99
C ALA A 190 -9.89 -2.64 11.52
N GLY A 191 -11.07 -2.53 10.90
CA GLY A 191 -11.62 -1.25 10.44
C GLY A 191 -11.11 -0.75 9.08
N MET A 192 -10.25 -1.50 8.37
CA MET A 192 -9.84 -1.19 7.00
C MET A 192 -10.58 -2.04 5.97
N PRO A 193 -10.76 -1.54 4.72
CA PRO A 193 -11.29 -2.35 3.63
C PRO A 193 -10.48 -3.64 3.49
N ASN A 194 -11.17 -4.76 3.26
CA ASN A 194 -10.49 -6.04 3.08
C ASN A 194 -9.57 -5.95 1.86
N VAL A 195 -8.27 -6.18 2.05
CA VAL A 195 -7.25 -6.06 0.99
C VAL A 195 -7.28 -7.22 -0.01
N ASP A 196 -8.08 -8.26 0.28
CA ASP A 196 -8.24 -9.45 -0.53
C ASP A 196 -9.47 -9.41 -1.46
N VAL A 197 -10.25 -8.32 -1.44
CA VAL A 197 -11.35 -8.14 -2.40
C VAL A 197 -10.83 -7.50 -3.69
N PRO A 198 -11.49 -7.72 -4.83
CA PRO A 198 -11.11 -7.04 -6.06
C PRO A 198 -11.14 -5.52 -5.91
N ILE A 199 -10.14 -4.82 -6.45
CA ILE A 199 -10.05 -3.36 -6.35
C ILE A 199 -11.22 -2.64 -7.03
N SER A 200 -11.83 -3.29 -8.03
CA SER A 200 -13.05 -2.85 -8.72
C SER A 200 -14.28 -2.76 -7.81
N THR A 201 -14.26 -3.43 -6.64
CA THR A 201 -15.32 -3.33 -5.63
C THR A 201 -15.15 -2.14 -4.68
N LEU A 202 -14.02 -1.43 -4.78
CA LEU A 202 -13.74 -0.21 -4.02
C LEU A 202 -14.08 1.03 -4.86
N SER A 203 -13.94 2.21 -4.29
CA SER A 203 -14.09 3.50 -4.98
C SER A 203 -12.92 3.76 -5.94
N TYR A 204 -12.78 2.90 -6.95
CA TYR A 204 -11.75 2.94 -7.99
C TYR A 204 -12.29 2.35 -9.29
N ARG A 205 -12.06 3.06 -10.40
CA ARG A 205 -12.38 2.56 -11.74
C ARG A 205 -11.12 2.00 -12.38
N LEU A 206 -11.20 0.75 -12.84
CA LEU A 206 -10.08 0.07 -13.49
C LEU A 206 -9.60 0.86 -14.71
N GLY A 207 -8.29 1.14 -14.76
CA GLY A 207 -7.65 1.95 -15.81
C GLY A 207 -7.32 3.38 -15.39
N ASP A 208 -7.98 3.90 -14.35
CA ASP A 208 -7.66 5.22 -13.81
C ASP A 208 -6.27 5.22 -13.16
N PRO A 209 -5.52 6.34 -13.20
CA PRO A 209 -4.20 6.40 -12.57
C PRO A 209 -4.30 6.17 -11.06
N ILE A 210 -3.41 5.34 -10.54
CA ILE A 210 -3.25 5.10 -9.10
C ILE A 210 -2.14 6.01 -8.60
N PHE A 211 -2.38 6.61 -7.44
CA PHE A 211 -1.36 7.34 -6.70
C PHE A 211 -1.07 6.58 -5.41
N PHE A 212 0.17 6.60 -4.93
CA PHE A 212 0.49 5.91 -3.70
C PHE A 212 1.61 6.54 -2.89
N THR A 213 1.56 6.35 -1.58
CA THR A 213 2.72 6.49 -0.70
C THR A 213 3.19 5.12 -0.27
N CYS A 214 4.49 4.98 0.01
CA CYS A 214 5.05 3.77 0.60
C CYS A 214 6.05 4.17 1.69
N LYS A 215 5.84 3.68 2.91
CA LYS A 215 6.70 3.96 4.07
C LYS A 215 7.04 2.69 4.81
N ARG A 216 8.28 2.60 5.29
CA ARG A 216 8.70 1.59 6.27
C ARG A 216 8.58 2.16 7.68
N LEU A 217 8.11 1.34 8.62
CA LEU A 217 7.91 1.73 10.02
C LEU A 217 8.87 1.06 11.01
N ARG A 218 9.41 -0.10 10.61
CA ARG A 218 10.34 -0.98 11.31
C ARG A 218 11.14 -1.69 10.25
#